data_AF-A0A8T6VXV0-F1
#
_entry.id   AF-A0A8T6VXV0-F1
#
_cell.length_a   1.000
_cell.length_b   1.000
_cell.length_c   1.000
_cell.angle_alpha   90.00
_cell.angle_beta   90.00
_cell.angle_gamma   90.00
#
_symmetry.space_group_name_H-M   'P 1'
#
loop_
_entity.id
_entity.type
_entity.pdbx_description
1 polymer ?
#
loop_
_entity_poly.entity_id
_entity_poly.type
_entity_poly.pdbx_seq_one_letter_code
_entity_poly.pdbx_strand_id
1 'polypeptide(L)'
;AENQTVEVNISDGEAWSVYSIDVYPEESNEPPEIEFPPAFEFRVSLDAHGELDLWDYVRDLESEDEELVWAVKEFPDELVVVVHDGHVLQVIPVAIQAGEHMVELTCTDPDDNVVYHNLTVRLVEELRHPPVILRGDDALPGIIRVTVGGKEEVNLALQKYWYDQEDFNQPQLLRWEAESLRPNLFSVDLDSNHKL
;
A
#
# COMPACT_ATOMS: atom_id res chain seq x y z
N ALA A 1 -36.26 -19.28 -2.70
CA ALA A 1 -37.44 -19.98 -2.12
C ALA A 1 -38.43 -20.35 -3.23
N GLU A 2 -39.34 -21.33 -3.07
CA GLU A 2 -40.26 -21.71 -4.17
C GLU A 2 -41.36 -20.66 -4.39
N ASN A 3 -41.65 -20.34 -5.66
CA ASN A 3 -42.79 -19.49 -6.04
C ASN A 3 -44.10 -20.09 -5.54
N GLN A 4 -44.97 -19.25 -4.97
CA GLN A 4 -46.28 -19.69 -4.48
C GLN A 4 -47.40 -18.95 -5.21
N THR A 5 -48.37 -19.68 -5.72
CA THR A 5 -49.63 -19.09 -6.19
C THR A 5 -50.61 -19.00 -5.03
N VAL A 6 -51.08 -17.80 -4.74
CA VAL A 6 -52.10 -17.50 -3.71
C VAL A 6 -53.43 -17.22 -4.40
N GLU A 7 -54.49 -17.89 -3.97
CA GLU A 7 -55.85 -17.62 -4.46
C GLU A 7 -56.59 -16.64 -3.55
N VAL A 8 -57.04 -15.54 -4.12
CA VAL A 8 -57.92 -14.57 -3.45
C VAL A 8 -59.35 -14.84 -3.86
N ASN A 9 -60.18 -15.17 -2.86
CA ASN A 9 -61.60 -15.47 -3.04
C ASN A 9 -62.46 -14.28 -2.57
N ILE A 10 -63.32 -13.77 -3.44
CA ILE A 10 -64.27 -12.70 -3.12
C ILE A 10 -65.69 -13.22 -3.37
N SER A 11 -66.61 -12.96 -2.44
CA SER A 11 -68.00 -13.38 -2.55
C SER A 11 -68.96 -12.31 -2.03
N ASP A 12 -70.14 -12.24 -2.63
CA ASP A 12 -71.29 -11.45 -2.15
C ASP A 12 -72.28 -12.26 -1.29
N GLY A 13 -71.96 -13.53 -0.98
CA GLY A 13 -72.83 -14.45 -0.25
C GLY A 13 -73.66 -15.41 -1.12
N GLU A 14 -73.75 -15.17 -2.43
CA GLU A 14 -74.46 -16.05 -3.39
C GLU A 14 -73.53 -16.56 -4.51
N ALA A 15 -72.59 -15.74 -4.96
CA ALA A 15 -71.61 -16.07 -5.98
C ALA A 15 -70.18 -15.80 -5.51
N TRP A 16 -69.23 -16.57 -6.04
CA TRP A 16 -67.81 -16.48 -5.70
C TRP A 16 -67.01 -16.13 -6.95
N SER A 17 -65.99 -15.29 -6.78
CA SER A 17 -64.95 -15.02 -7.77
C SER A 17 -63.60 -15.38 -7.18
N VAL A 18 -62.77 -16.05 -7.98
CA VAL A 18 -61.42 -16.49 -7.59
C VAL A 18 -60.43 -15.74 -8.47
N TYR A 19 -59.41 -15.16 -7.86
CA TYR A 19 -58.31 -14.51 -8.55
C TYR A 19 -56.98 -15.05 -8.04
N SER A 20 -56.16 -15.59 -8.94
CA SER A 20 -54.85 -16.12 -8.60
C SER A 20 -53.79 -15.03 -8.67
N ILE A 21 -52.95 -14.94 -7.64
CA ILE A 21 -51.80 -14.04 -7.54
C ILE A 21 -50.56 -14.92 -7.43
N ASP A 22 -49.60 -14.75 -8.34
CA ASP A 22 -48.29 -15.36 -8.19
C ASP A 22 -47.44 -14.50 -7.25
N VAL A 23 -46.96 -15.12 -6.17
CA VAL A 23 -46.09 -14.51 -5.17
C VAL A 23 -44.69 -15.06 -5.38
N TYR A 24 -43.77 -14.16 -5.68
CA TYR A 24 -42.36 -14.43 -5.76
C TYR A 24 -41.74 -14.00 -4.42
N PRO A 25 -41.12 -14.90 -3.66
CA PRO A 25 -40.29 -14.47 -2.55
C PRO A 25 -39.13 -13.64 -3.13
N GLU A 26 -38.90 -12.44 -2.59
CA GLU A 26 -37.61 -11.78 -2.81
C GLU A 26 -36.54 -12.75 -2.27
N GLU A 27 -35.55 -13.07 -3.09
CA GLU A 27 -34.40 -13.85 -2.63
C GLU A 27 -33.79 -13.02 -1.48
N SER A 28 -33.62 -13.65 -0.30
CA SER A 28 -32.98 -12.98 0.82
C SER A 28 -31.54 -12.71 0.41
N ASN A 29 -31.12 -11.44 0.45
CA ASN A 29 -29.73 -11.08 0.22
C ASN A 29 -28.81 -11.90 1.14
N GLU A 30 -27.74 -12.46 0.58
CA GLU A 30 -26.74 -13.23 1.31
C GLU A 30 -25.58 -12.29 1.73
N PRO A 31 -24.84 -12.60 2.81
CA PRO A 31 -23.68 -11.79 3.16
C PRO A 31 -22.61 -11.79 2.05
N PRO A 32 -21.80 -10.72 1.94
CA PRO A 32 -20.68 -10.70 1.02
C PRO A 32 -19.69 -11.83 1.30
N GLU A 33 -18.97 -12.28 0.28
CA GLU A 33 -17.93 -13.29 0.39
C GLU A 33 -16.55 -12.68 0.12
N ILE A 34 -15.62 -12.86 1.06
CA ILE A 34 -14.22 -12.39 0.93
C ILE A 34 -13.33 -13.54 0.43
N GLU A 35 -12.69 -13.38 -0.73
CA GLU A 35 -11.94 -14.42 -1.45
C GLU A 35 -10.47 -14.05 -1.67
N PHE A 36 -9.67 -14.06 -0.59
CA PHE A 36 -8.21 -13.99 -0.73
C PHE A 36 -7.63 -15.31 -1.28
N PRO A 37 -6.55 -15.26 -2.10
CA PRO A 37 -5.83 -16.45 -2.52
C PRO A 37 -5.34 -17.29 -1.32
N PRO A 38 -5.21 -18.63 -1.48
CA PRO A 38 -4.64 -19.46 -0.43
C PRO A 38 -3.24 -18.98 -0.02
N ALA A 39 -3.01 -18.81 1.28
CA ALA A 39 -1.77 -18.29 1.85
C ALA A 39 -1.40 -16.87 1.37
N PHE A 40 -2.40 -16.03 1.08
CA PHE A 40 -2.18 -14.61 0.86
C PHE A 40 -1.57 -13.95 2.10
N GLU A 41 -0.52 -13.15 1.88
CA GLU A 41 0.13 -12.30 2.87
C GLU A 41 0.20 -10.89 2.31
N PHE A 42 -0.31 -9.90 3.04
CA PHE A 42 -0.13 -8.51 2.67
C PHE A 42 1.21 -7.99 3.20
N ARG A 43 2.19 -7.82 2.31
CA ARG A 43 3.55 -7.41 2.69
C ARG A 43 3.72 -5.91 2.65
N VAL A 44 4.19 -5.34 3.75
CA VAL A 44 4.42 -3.89 3.89
C VAL A 44 5.83 -3.65 4.43
N SER A 45 6.58 -2.73 3.81
CA SER A 45 7.91 -2.36 4.31
C SER A 45 7.80 -1.52 5.57
N LEU A 46 8.70 -1.73 6.55
CA LEU A 46 8.75 -0.95 7.80
C LEU A 46 8.90 0.56 7.60
N ASP A 47 9.43 1.01 6.46
CA ASP A 47 9.68 2.42 6.15
C ASP A 47 8.71 3.02 5.12
N ALA A 48 7.67 2.28 4.75
CA ALA A 48 6.63 2.73 3.82
C ALA A 48 5.22 2.36 4.32
N HIS A 49 4.19 2.88 3.65
CA HIS A 49 2.82 2.39 3.81
C HIS A 49 2.48 1.42 2.68
N GLY A 50 1.59 0.47 2.97
CA GLY A 50 1.03 -0.43 1.98
C GLY A 50 -0.41 -0.03 1.69
N GLU A 51 -0.82 -0.20 0.44
CA GLU A 51 -2.22 -0.07 0.02
C GLU A 51 -2.69 -1.37 -0.64
N LEU A 52 -3.94 -1.74 -0.36
CA LEU A 52 -4.59 -2.91 -0.91
C LEU A 52 -6.03 -2.53 -1.29
N ASP A 53 -6.37 -2.71 -2.56
CA ASP A 53 -7.75 -2.56 -3.02
C ASP A 53 -8.57 -3.77 -2.56
N LEU A 54 -9.60 -3.54 -1.75
CA LEU A 54 -10.43 -4.60 -1.20
C LEU A 54 -11.50 -5.10 -2.17
N TRP A 55 -11.84 -4.34 -3.21
CA TRP A 55 -12.77 -4.80 -4.26
C TRP A 55 -12.20 -5.99 -5.04
N ASP A 56 -10.88 -6.09 -5.16
CA ASP A 56 -10.22 -7.24 -5.77
C ASP A 56 -10.47 -8.57 -5.03
N TYR A 57 -11.00 -8.53 -3.80
CA TYR A 57 -11.11 -9.68 -2.90
C TYR A 57 -12.50 -9.88 -2.31
N VAL A 58 -13.53 -9.24 -2.85
CA VAL A 58 -14.91 -9.46 -2.42
C VAL A 58 -15.80 -9.76 -3.61
N ARG A 59 -16.87 -10.49 -3.33
CA ARG A 59 -18.00 -10.63 -4.23
C ARG A 59 -19.28 -10.64 -3.42
N ASP A 60 -20.32 -10.12 -4.04
CA ASP A 60 -21.69 -10.22 -3.57
C ASP A 60 -22.56 -10.47 -4.81
N LEU A 61 -23.50 -11.41 -4.73
CA LEU A 61 -24.30 -11.79 -5.91
C LEU A 61 -25.45 -10.81 -6.14
N GLU A 62 -25.89 -10.14 -5.07
CA GLU A 62 -27.06 -9.27 -5.04
C GLU A 62 -26.68 -7.78 -5.05
N SER A 63 -25.46 -7.44 -4.64
CA SER A 63 -24.98 -6.06 -4.46
C SER A 63 -23.76 -5.77 -5.34
N GLU A 64 -23.67 -4.55 -5.89
CA GLU A 64 -22.45 -4.12 -6.58
C GLU A 64 -21.33 -3.78 -5.57
N ASP A 65 -20.06 -3.93 -5.96
CA ASP A 65 -18.91 -3.66 -5.08
C ASP A 65 -18.92 -2.24 -4.48
N GLU A 66 -19.44 -1.26 -5.23
CA GLU A 66 -19.57 0.14 -4.81
C GLU A 66 -20.60 0.36 -3.69
N GLU A 67 -21.50 -0.61 -3.49
CA GLU A 67 -22.53 -0.59 -2.45
C GLU A 67 -22.04 -1.25 -1.15
N LEU A 68 -20.91 -1.97 -1.20
CA LEU A 68 -20.33 -2.65 -0.05
C LEU A 68 -19.53 -1.68 0.84
N VAL A 69 -19.71 -1.82 2.15
CA VAL A 69 -19.04 -0.98 3.15
C VAL A 69 -17.96 -1.75 3.87
N TRP A 70 -16.71 -1.34 3.67
CA TRP A 70 -15.56 -1.88 4.37
C TRP A 70 -15.21 -1.11 5.64
N ALA A 71 -14.79 -1.84 6.67
CA ALA A 71 -14.22 -1.26 7.87
C ALA A 71 -13.13 -2.17 8.49
N VAL A 72 -12.27 -1.55 9.28
CA VAL A 72 -11.30 -2.26 10.13
C VAL A 72 -11.92 -2.40 11.51
N LYS A 73 -12.08 -3.64 11.97
CA LYS A 73 -12.66 -3.94 13.28
C LYS A 73 -11.61 -3.98 14.37
N GLU A 74 -10.49 -4.67 14.12
CA GLU A 74 -9.37 -4.79 15.07
C GLU A 74 -8.03 -4.78 14.34
N PHE A 75 -7.02 -4.15 14.96
CA PHE A 75 -5.63 -4.15 14.50
C PHE A 75 -4.69 -3.92 15.71
N PRO A 76 -3.42 -4.37 15.65
CA PRO A 76 -2.49 -4.26 16.77
C PRO A 76 -1.82 -2.89 16.83
N ASP A 77 -1.31 -2.51 18.01
CA ASP A 77 -0.70 -1.18 18.28
C ASP A 77 0.54 -0.88 17.40
N GLU A 78 1.16 -1.91 16.83
CA GLU A 78 2.29 -1.80 15.90
C GLU A 78 1.89 -1.28 14.50
N LEU A 79 0.60 -1.15 14.21
CA LEU A 79 0.07 -0.70 12.93
C LEU A 79 -0.89 0.48 13.14
N VAL A 80 -0.95 1.37 12.15
CA VAL A 80 -2.12 2.22 11.90
C VAL A 80 -2.79 1.68 10.65
N VAL A 81 -4.07 1.33 10.76
CA VAL A 81 -4.83 0.73 9.66
C VAL A 81 -6.12 1.50 9.45
N VAL A 82 -6.38 1.89 8.21
CA VAL A 82 -7.58 2.63 7.81
C VAL A 82 -8.10 2.13 6.47
N VAL A 83 -9.40 2.24 6.25
CA VAL A 83 -9.99 2.15 4.91
C VAL A 83 -10.29 3.56 4.44
N HIS A 84 -9.72 3.98 3.31
CA HIS A 84 -10.08 5.22 2.63
C HIS A 84 -10.74 4.92 1.29
N ASP A 85 -11.42 5.94 0.75
CA ASP A 85 -12.20 5.83 -0.48
C ASP A 85 -13.25 4.71 -0.49
N GLY A 86 -13.59 4.17 0.69
CA GLY A 86 -14.58 3.10 0.89
C GLY A 86 -14.07 1.67 0.66
N HIS A 87 -12.91 1.50 0.02
CA HIS A 87 -12.43 0.18 -0.42
C HIS A 87 -10.90 0.02 -0.37
N VAL A 88 -10.12 1.10 -0.19
CA VAL A 88 -8.66 1.00 -0.15
C VAL A 88 -8.19 0.85 1.28
N LEU A 89 -7.68 -0.33 1.62
CA LEU A 89 -7.01 -0.58 2.90
C LEU A 89 -5.61 0.01 2.87
N GLN A 90 -5.34 0.97 3.74
CA GLN A 90 -4.01 1.52 3.95
C GLN A 90 -3.45 1.04 5.29
N VAL A 91 -2.24 0.48 5.26
CA VAL A 91 -1.50 0.02 6.44
C VAL A 91 -0.21 0.84 6.56
N ILE A 92 -0.04 1.48 7.71
CA ILE A 92 1.14 2.26 8.06
C ILE A 92 1.82 1.59 9.26
N PRO A 93 3.03 1.05 9.10
CA PRO A 93 3.79 0.47 10.20
C PRO A 93 4.21 1.54 11.22
N VAL A 94 4.00 1.24 12.50
CA VAL A 94 4.57 1.97 13.64
C VAL A 94 5.70 1.15 14.29
N ALA A 95 5.67 -0.18 14.09
CA ALA A 95 6.75 -1.07 14.49
C ALA A 95 8.08 -0.75 13.82
N ILE A 96 9.16 -1.09 14.51
CA ILE A 96 10.55 -0.98 14.04
C ILE A 96 11.17 -2.36 13.73
N GLN A 97 10.40 -3.43 13.86
CA GLN A 97 10.84 -4.80 13.65
C GLN A 97 9.89 -5.50 12.69
N ALA A 98 10.46 -6.30 11.79
CA ALA A 98 9.70 -7.17 10.90
C ALA A 98 8.91 -8.21 11.70
N GLY A 99 7.77 -8.64 11.16
CA GLY A 99 6.86 -9.53 11.88
C GLY A 99 5.54 -9.73 11.17
N GLU A 100 4.75 -10.66 11.71
CA GLU A 100 3.39 -10.94 11.25
C GLU A 100 2.39 -10.37 12.25
N HIS A 101 1.38 -9.68 11.71
CA HIS A 101 0.34 -8.98 12.43
C HIS A 101 -1.00 -9.37 11.82
N MET A 102 -2.03 -9.51 12.65
CA MET A 102 -3.37 -9.85 12.21
C MET A 102 -4.26 -8.61 12.27
N VAL A 103 -4.98 -8.34 11.19
CA VAL A 103 -5.96 -7.27 11.08
C VAL A 103 -7.32 -7.91 10.80
N GLU A 104 -8.33 -7.60 11.61
CA GLU A 104 -9.71 -8.06 11.37
C GLU A 104 -10.46 -7.01 10.54
N LEU A 105 -10.90 -7.40 9.35
CA LEU A 105 -11.70 -6.61 8.43
C LEU A 105 -13.17 -7.03 8.50
N THR A 106 -14.05 -6.09 8.18
CA THR A 106 -15.48 -6.33 7.97
C THR A 106 -15.93 -5.77 6.64
N CYS A 107 -16.79 -6.51 5.93
CA CYS A 107 -17.52 -6.03 4.76
C CYS A 107 -19.02 -6.21 5.01
N THR A 108 -19.81 -5.17 4.73
CA THR A 108 -21.27 -5.11 4.98
C THR A 108 -21.99 -4.76 3.70
N ASP A 109 -23.05 -5.49 3.35
CA ASP A 109 -23.92 -5.18 2.22
C ASP A 109 -24.99 -4.11 2.59
N PRO A 110 -25.79 -3.63 1.62
CA PRO A 110 -26.87 -2.66 1.89
C PRO A 110 -28.01 -3.16 2.78
N ASP A 111 -28.14 -4.48 2.97
CA ASP A 111 -29.18 -5.13 3.80
C ASP A 111 -28.66 -5.47 5.21
N ASP A 112 -27.51 -4.91 5.60
CA ASP A 112 -26.84 -5.10 6.89
C ASP A 112 -26.31 -6.53 7.15
N ASN A 113 -26.15 -7.36 6.11
CA ASN A 113 -25.42 -8.62 6.26
C ASN A 113 -23.91 -8.36 6.31
N VAL A 114 -23.21 -9.06 7.20
CA VAL A 114 -21.79 -8.79 7.51
C VAL A 114 -20.95 -10.05 7.40
N VAL A 115 -19.77 -9.91 6.79
CA VAL A 115 -18.68 -10.90 6.80
C VAL A 115 -17.44 -10.35 7.51
N TYR A 116 -16.70 -11.23 8.17
CA TYR A 116 -15.45 -10.90 8.88
C TYR A 116 -14.29 -11.66 8.23
N HIS A 117 -13.12 -11.02 8.15
CA HIS A 117 -11.91 -11.67 7.65
C HIS A 117 -10.66 -11.27 8.44
N ASN A 118 -9.83 -12.24 8.79
CA ASN A 118 -8.52 -12.00 9.42
C ASN A 118 -7.44 -11.95 8.35
N LEU A 119 -7.00 -10.74 8.01
CA LEU A 119 -5.90 -10.51 7.09
C LEU A 119 -4.55 -10.60 7.82
N THR A 120 -3.65 -11.44 7.31
CA THR A 120 -2.25 -11.48 7.76
C THR A 120 -1.45 -10.39 7.05
N VAL A 121 -1.00 -9.39 7.81
CA VAL A 121 -0.06 -8.36 7.40
C VAL A 121 1.34 -8.78 7.82
N ARG A 122 2.28 -8.78 6.88
CA ARG A 122 3.68 -9.14 7.12
C ARG A 122 4.59 -7.94 6.92
N LEU A 123 5.06 -7.37 8.01
CA LEU A 123 6.07 -6.33 8.00
C LEU A 123 7.41 -6.91 7.61
N VAL A 124 8.05 -6.31 6.62
CA VAL A 124 9.35 -6.73 6.11
C VAL A 124 10.36 -5.60 6.22
N GLU A 125 11.61 -5.95 6.52
CA GLU A 125 12.73 -5.04 6.30
C GLU A 125 13.02 -5.02 4.81
N GLU A 126 12.86 -3.87 4.16
CA GLU A 126 13.47 -3.68 2.86
C GLU A 126 14.99 -3.57 3.02
N LEU A 127 15.70 -4.41 2.28
CA LEU A 127 17.14 -4.29 2.13
C LEU A 127 17.43 -3.03 1.32
N ARG A 128 17.73 -1.92 2.00
CA ARG A 128 18.31 -0.76 1.35
C ARG A 128 19.69 -1.11 0.81
N HIS A 129 19.97 -0.74 -0.43
CA HIS A 129 21.29 -0.94 -1.01
C HIS A 129 22.18 0.26 -0.63
N PRO A 130 23.49 0.05 -0.40
CA PRO A 130 24.39 1.18 -0.21
C PRO A 130 24.56 1.95 -1.53
N PRO A 131 24.79 3.27 -1.49
CA PRO A 131 25.10 4.04 -2.67
C PRO A 131 26.39 3.52 -3.32
N VAL A 132 26.36 3.37 -4.64
CA VAL A 132 27.44 2.78 -5.45
C VAL A 132 28.17 3.88 -6.20
N ILE A 133 29.49 3.97 -6.05
CA ILE A 133 30.33 4.83 -6.90
C ILE A 133 30.46 4.19 -8.29
N LEU A 134 30.17 4.97 -9.34
CA LEU A 134 30.25 4.53 -10.73
C LEU A 134 31.68 4.18 -11.13
N ARG A 135 31.82 3.26 -12.09
CA ARG A 135 33.10 2.75 -12.59
C ARG A 135 33.15 2.83 -14.12
N GLY A 136 34.35 2.76 -14.69
CA GLY A 136 34.54 2.84 -16.15
C GLY A 136 34.51 4.27 -16.66
N ASP A 137 33.81 4.49 -17.77
CA ASP A 137 33.76 5.79 -18.46
C ASP A 137 33.05 6.89 -17.64
N ASP A 138 32.17 6.49 -16.72
CA ASP A 138 31.44 7.38 -15.80
C ASP A 138 32.05 7.41 -14.38
N ALA A 139 33.29 6.96 -14.20
CA ALA A 139 33.93 6.92 -12.89
C ALA A 139 34.39 8.30 -12.41
N LEU A 140 34.50 8.46 -11.08
CA LEU A 140 35.25 9.58 -10.48
C LEU A 140 36.65 9.66 -11.11
N PRO A 141 37.14 10.86 -11.47
CA PRO A 141 38.48 11.01 -12.02
C PRO A 141 39.50 10.60 -10.95
N GLY A 142 40.21 9.49 -11.20
CA GLY A 142 41.17 8.93 -10.23
C GLY A 142 42.39 9.83 -9.96
N ILE A 143 42.65 10.84 -10.80
CA ILE A 143 43.69 11.85 -10.58
C ILE A 143 43.14 13.21 -10.98
N ILE A 144 43.10 14.14 -10.03
CA ILE A 144 42.89 15.57 -10.28
C ILE A 144 44.26 16.24 -10.27
N ARG A 145 44.59 16.97 -11.34
CA ARG A 145 45.86 17.71 -11.44
C ARG A 145 45.57 19.19 -11.21
N VAL A 146 46.23 19.77 -10.21
CA VAL A 146 46.15 21.20 -9.89
C VAL A 146 47.53 21.83 -10.07
N THR A 147 47.59 23.03 -10.63
CA THR A 147 48.84 23.74 -10.85
C THR A 147 49.38 24.28 -9.53
N VAL A 148 50.64 23.95 -9.19
CA VAL A 148 51.27 24.42 -7.94
C VAL A 148 51.42 25.95 -7.95
N GLY A 149 50.83 26.61 -6.96
CA GLY A 149 50.86 28.07 -6.80
C GLY A 149 49.75 28.85 -7.51
N GLY A 150 48.83 28.15 -8.20
CA GLY A 150 47.62 28.75 -8.75
C GLY A 150 46.50 28.83 -7.71
N LYS A 151 45.63 29.85 -7.82
CA LYS A 151 44.33 29.91 -7.12
C LYS A 151 43.25 29.14 -7.90
N GLU A 152 43.62 28.00 -8.51
CA GLU A 152 42.68 27.23 -9.33
C GLU A 152 41.80 26.38 -8.42
N GLU A 153 40.49 26.69 -8.41
CA GLU A 153 39.46 25.85 -7.81
C GLU A 153 39.04 24.78 -8.82
N VAL A 154 39.28 23.51 -8.51
CA VAL A 154 38.75 22.41 -9.32
C VAL A 154 37.39 22.03 -8.75
N ASN A 155 36.32 22.42 -9.45
CA ASN A 155 34.96 22.08 -9.07
C ASN A 155 34.57 20.70 -9.60
N LEU A 156 34.42 19.70 -8.73
CA LEU A 156 33.94 18.37 -9.09
C LEU A 156 32.51 18.16 -8.61
N ALA A 157 31.56 18.04 -9.56
CA ALA A 157 30.18 17.71 -9.24
C ALA A 157 30.04 16.22 -8.91
N LEU A 158 30.14 15.86 -7.63
CA LEU A 158 30.16 14.46 -7.18
C LEU A 158 28.88 13.70 -7.53
N GLN A 159 27.76 14.42 -7.71
CA GLN A 159 26.46 13.87 -8.07
C GLN A 159 26.44 13.02 -9.36
N LYS A 160 27.43 13.21 -10.23
CA LYS A 160 27.52 12.49 -11.51
C LYS A 160 28.14 11.10 -11.39
N TYR A 161 28.71 10.75 -10.23
CA TYR A 161 29.61 9.61 -10.11
C TYR A 161 29.14 8.56 -9.10
N TRP A 162 27.87 8.60 -8.72
CA TRP A 162 27.26 7.59 -7.87
C TRP A 162 25.84 7.25 -8.33
N TYR A 163 25.35 6.12 -7.86
CA TYR A 163 23.99 5.63 -8.06
C TYR A 163 23.50 4.97 -6.78
N ASP A 164 22.33 5.34 -6.33
CA ASP A 164 21.58 4.66 -5.28
C ASP A 164 20.24 4.25 -5.88
N GLN A 165 19.88 2.98 -5.75
CA GLN A 165 18.70 2.45 -6.40
C GLN A 165 17.42 3.00 -5.75
N GLU A 166 17.47 3.29 -4.46
CA GLU A 166 16.34 3.73 -3.66
C GLU A 166 16.27 5.28 -3.60
N ASP A 167 17.41 5.96 -3.58
CA ASP A 167 17.52 7.41 -3.36
C ASP A 167 17.93 8.22 -4.62
N PHE A 168 17.80 7.64 -5.82
CA PHE A 168 18.21 8.29 -7.09
C PHE A 168 17.64 9.72 -7.29
N ASN A 169 16.43 9.98 -6.76
CA ASN A 169 15.75 11.28 -6.83
C ASN A 169 15.79 12.08 -5.51
N GLN A 170 16.51 11.60 -4.49
CA GLN A 170 16.61 12.23 -3.17
C GLN A 170 18.08 12.41 -2.71
N PRO A 171 18.95 13.03 -3.53
CA PRO A 171 20.38 13.14 -3.24
C PRO A 171 20.71 13.91 -1.95
N GLN A 172 19.76 14.67 -1.41
CA GLN A 172 19.87 15.37 -0.13
C GLN A 172 19.92 14.45 1.10
N LEU A 173 19.49 13.20 0.98
CA LEU A 173 19.54 12.23 2.08
C LEU A 173 20.93 11.60 2.25
N LEU A 174 21.80 11.76 1.26
CA LEU A 174 23.16 11.27 1.32
C LEU A 174 24.06 12.21 2.13
N ARG A 175 24.85 11.60 3.01
CA ARG A 175 25.91 12.29 3.74
C ARG A 175 27.23 12.18 2.97
N TRP A 176 27.84 13.32 2.71
CA TRP A 176 29.11 13.42 2.01
C TRP A 176 30.19 13.94 2.95
N GLU A 177 31.35 13.29 2.94
CA GLU A 177 32.51 13.69 3.73
C GLU A 177 33.75 13.63 2.86
N ALA A 178 34.62 14.62 3.01
CA ALA A 178 35.91 14.67 2.33
C ALA A 178 37.00 14.91 3.37
N GLU A 179 38.04 14.06 3.36
CA GLU A 179 39.20 14.21 4.22
C GLU A 179 40.47 14.42 3.38
N SER A 180 41.25 15.43 3.74
CA SER A 180 42.58 15.62 3.15
C SER A 180 43.60 14.80 3.92
N LEU A 181 44.26 13.86 3.23
CA LEU A 181 45.39 13.10 3.81
C LEU A 181 46.64 13.97 4.04
N ARG A 182 46.68 15.18 3.46
CA ARG A 182 47.77 16.15 3.59
C ARG A 182 47.22 17.57 3.70
N PRO A 183 46.56 17.93 4.82
CA PRO A 183 45.86 19.21 4.97
C PRO A 183 46.80 20.43 4.89
N ASN A 184 48.09 20.23 5.16
CA ASN A 184 49.12 21.27 5.06
C ASN A 184 49.56 21.57 3.61
N LEU A 185 49.13 20.74 2.65
CA LEU A 185 49.47 20.88 1.22
C LEU A 185 48.24 21.15 0.36
N PHE A 186 47.09 20.62 0.76
CA PHE A 186 45.81 20.79 0.07
C PHE A 186 44.69 20.94 1.10
N SER A 187 43.92 22.03 1.00
CA SER A 187 42.58 22.11 1.59
C SER A 187 41.59 21.45 0.64
N VAL A 188 40.67 20.67 1.19
CA VAL A 188 39.56 20.07 0.46
C VAL A 188 38.31 20.54 1.19
N ASP A 189 37.50 21.34 0.53
CA ASP A 189 36.25 21.85 1.06
C ASP A 189 35.11 21.29 0.23
N LEU A 190 34.12 20.71 0.89
CA LEU A 190 32.91 20.23 0.24
C LEU A 190 31.80 21.24 0.49
N ASP A 191 31.21 21.78 -0.58
CA ASP A 191 30.11 22.73 -0.46
C ASP A 191 28.76 22.04 -0.18
N SER A 192 27.75 22.83 0.16
CA SER A 192 26.38 22.35 0.42
C SER A 192 25.68 21.75 -0.81
N ASN A 193 26.29 21.83 -1.99
CA ASN A 193 25.80 21.24 -3.24
C ASN A 193 26.59 19.99 -3.63
N HIS A 194 27.42 19.46 -2.73
CA HIS A 194 28.30 18.31 -2.97
C HIS A 194 29.30 18.54 -4.10
N LYS A 195 29.83 19.77 -4.20
CA LYS A 195 30.97 20.11 -5.04
C LYS A 195 32.24 20.11 -4.20
N LEU A 196 33.22 19.35 -4.68
CA LEU A 196 34.62 19.38 -4.22
C LEU A 196 35.39 20.46 -4.96
#